data_AF-A0ABD4L0B7-F1
#
_entry.id   AF-A0ABD4L0B7-F1
#
_cell.length_a   1.000
_cell.length_b   1.000
_cell.length_c   1.000
_cell.angle_alpha   90.00
_cell.angle_beta   90.00
_cell.angle_gamma   90.00
#
_symmetry.space_group_name_H-M   'P 1'
#
loop_
_entity.id
_entity.type
_entity.pdbx_description
1 polymer ?
#
loop_
_entity_poly.entity_id
_entity_poly.type
_entity_poly.pdbx_seq_one_letter_code
_entity_poly.pdbx_strand_id
1 'polypeptide(L)'
;MIDESNPAGRLHKILSQAKRHPDQEKVRDVWAKILGVEPDDVVVTKAVVELYSLSNEIQSLIKMNDKLNHELYLVSFDSIVRAFFPLNLASSWSSVKKHLSDEALTRLQFCAEQLSTFYSEDTLSEEDLQQIVEKTELLFDAVFSSSLPDALRLSLLEEVERLRSAISIYKIKGAKGLKEALQGTIGSVVVNQDELKAASGDNPDVIKRLGDLIDKLDLFTARALRIKKILTKPIRYFIEKATNPEADDAMNDEDA
;
A
#
# COMPACT_ATOMS: atom_id res chain seq x y z
N MET A 1 20.11 10.39 11.37
CA MET A 1 18.86 9.67 11.74
C MET A 1 18.42 8.98 10.48
N ILE A 2 18.13 7.68 10.51
CA ILE A 2 17.81 6.92 9.30
C ILE A 2 16.49 7.45 8.73
N ASP A 3 16.48 7.75 7.44
CA ASP A 3 15.26 8.10 6.73
C ASP A 3 14.36 6.85 6.61
N GLU A 4 13.26 6.82 7.36
CA GLU A 4 12.29 5.72 7.38
C GLU A 4 11.21 5.85 6.29
N SER A 5 11.30 6.89 5.45
CA SER A 5 10.31 7.20 4.44
C SER A 5 10.52 6.42 3.14
N ASN A 6 11.69 5.83 2.94
CA ASN A 6 12.02 4.97 1.79
C ASN A 6 11.96 3.46 2.14
N PRO A 7 11.89 2.56 1.12
CA PRO A 7 11.81 1.12 1.32
C PRO A 7 12.86 0.52 2.26
N ALA A 8 14.12 0.92 2.12
CA ALA A 8 15.22 0.38 2.93
C ALA A 8 15.15 0.87 4.38
N GLY A 9 14.78 2.13 4.59
CA GLY A 9 14.50 2.69 5.90
C GLY A 9 13.38 1.96 6.64
N ARG A 10 12.25 1.71 5.95
CA ARG A 10 11.14 0.92 6.49
C ARG A 10 11.58 -0.48 6.90
N LEU A 11 12.27 -1.20 6.01
CA LEU A 11 12.75 -2.55 6.30
C LEU A 11 13.75 -2.54 7.48
N HIS A 12 14.67 -1.57 7.51
CA HIS A 12 15.61 -1.41 8.61
C HIS A 12 14.90 -1.22 9.95
N LYS A 13 13.89 -0.34 10.00
CA LYS A 13 13.07 -0.10 11.21
C LYS A 13 12.41 -1.39 11.69
N ILE A 14 11.72 -2.10 10.79
CA ILE A 14 11.02 -3.35 11.08
C ILE A 14 11.99 -4.39 11.65
N LEU A 15 13.11 -4.63 10.97
CA LEU A 15 14.10 -5.63 11.39
C LEU A 15 14.81 -5.25 12.69
N SER A 16 15.09 -3.97 12.89
CA SER A 16 15.69 -3.46 14.14
C SER A 16 14.78 -3.66 15.33
N GLN A 17 13.46 -3.48 15.16
CA GLN A 17 12.49 -3.76 16.21
C GLN A 17 12.39 -5.27 16.46
N ALA A 18 12.29 -6.07 15.40
CA ALA A 18 12.20 -7.53 15.51
C ALA A 18 13.43 -8.14 16.22
N LYS A 19 14.64 -7.64 15.95
CA LYS A 19 15.88 -8.08 16.60
C LYS A 19 15.85 -7.94 18.13
N ARG A 20 15.07 -7.00 18.67
CA ARG A 20 14.97 -6.76 20.12
C ARG A 20 14.10 -7.78 20.85
N HIS A 21 13.37 -8.64 20.13
CA HIS A 21 12.53 -9.65 20.76
C HIS A 21 13.34 -10.77 21.43
N PRO A 22 12.82 -11.36 22.52
CA PRO A 22 13.38 -12.54 23.17
C PRO A 22 13.50 -13.74 22.24
N ASP A 23 14.57 -14.51 22.43
CA ASP A 23 14.91 -15.66 21.59
C ASP A 23 13.87 -16.78 21.62
N GLN A 24 13.15 -16.93 22.73
CA GLN A 24 12.19 -18.03 22.95
C GLN A 24 10.79 -17.76 22.40
N GLU A 25 10.48 -16.51 22.01
CA GLU A 25 9.18 -16.20 21.40
C GLU A 25 9.02 -16.97 20.07
N LYS A 26 7.79 -17.32 19.71
CA LYS A 26 7.53 -17.95 18.41
C LYS A 26 7.71 -16.93 17.30
N VAL A 27 8.27 -17.36 16.17
CA VAL A 27 8.43 -16.52 14.97
C VAL A 27 7.12 -15.85 14.57
N ARG A 28 6.00 -16.59 14.64
CA ARG A 28 4.66 -16.04 14.37
C ARG A 28 4.32 -14.84 15.26
N ASP A 29 4.51 -15.00 16.56
CA ASP A 29 4.05 -14.01 17.55
C ASP A 29 4.92 -12.74 17.47
N VAL A 30 6.22 -12.89 17.18
CA VAL A 30 7.12 -11.75 16.90
C VAL A 30 6.67 -11.00 15.65
N TRP A 31 6.46 -11.69 14.53
CA TRP A 31 6.06 -11.03 13.29
C TRP A 31 4.67 -10.39 13.39
N ALA A 32 3.70 -11.06 14.01
CA ALA A 32 2.38 -10.50 14.27
C ALA A 32 2.47 -9.17 15.01
N LYS A 33 3.25 -9.12 16.10
CA LYS A 33 3.44 -7.93 16.93
C LYS A 33 4.16 -6.80 16.20
N ILE A 34 5.25 -7.10 15.47
CA ILE A 34 6.04 -6.09 14.76
C ILE A 34 5.26 -5.50 13.57
N LEU A 35 4.53 -6.33 12.84
CA LEU A 35 3.79 -5.91 11.66
C LEU A 35 2.39 -5.36 12.03
N GLY A 36 1.95 -5.56 13.27
CA GLY A 36 0.65 -5.09 13.75
C GLY A 36 -0.51 -5.84 13.11
N VAL A 37 -0.33 -7.13 12.87
CA VAL A 37 -1.35 -8.02 12.28
C VAL A 37 -1.77 -9.07 13.29
N GLU A 38 -2.91 -9.72 13.05
CA GLU A 38 -3.38 -10.79 13.91
C GLU A 38 -2.38 -11.96 13.95
N PRO A 39 -2.21 -12.63 15.11
CA PRO A 39 -1.30 -13.77 15.26
C PRO A 39 -1.87 -15.06 14.66
N ASP A 40 -2.44 -14.96 13.47
CA ASP A 40 -2.91 -16.06 12.64
C ASP A 40 -1.83 -16.45 11.62
N ASP A 41 -1.67 -17.75 11.38
CA ASP A 41 -0.60 -18.27 10.55
C ASP A 41 -0.69 -17.78 9.09
N VAL A 42 -1.90 -17.67 8.54
CA VAL A 42 -2.14 -17.20 7.16
C VAL A 42 -1.88 -15.71 7.07
N VAL A 43 -2.42 -14.93 8.01
CA VAL A 43 -2.24 -13.47 8.06
C VAL A 43 -0.76 -13.10 8.20
N VAL A 44 -0.05 -13.73 9.14
CA VAL A 44 1.39 -13.51 9.34
C VAL A 44 2.19 -13.93 8.12
N THR A 45 1.87 -15.07 7.50
CA THR A 45 2.56 -15.52 6.28
C THR A 45 2.45 -14.48 5.16
N LYS A 46 1.24 -13.96 4.90
CA LYS A 46 1.03 -12.91 3.89
C LYS A 46 1.88 -11.67 4.19
N ALA A 47 1.88 -11.21 5.44
CA ALA A 47 2.65 -10.03 5.84
C ALA A 47 4.18 -10.24 5.69
N VAL A 48 4.69 -11.44 6.00
CA VAL A 48 6.12 -11.78 5.83
C VAL A 48 6.50 -11.86 4.34
N VAL A 49 5.61 -12.35 3.47
CA VAL A 49 5.81 -12.31 2.01
C VAL A 49 6.00 -10.86 1.54
N GLU A 50 5.29 -9.90 2.11
CA GLU A 50 5.48 -8.49 1.76
C GLU A 50 6.84 -7.92 2.20
N LEU A 51 7.43 -8.42 3.30
CA LEU A 51 8.81 -8.07 3.67
C LEU A 51 9.83 -8.59 2.65
N TYR A 52 9.61 -9.80 2.12
CA TYR A 52 10.44 -10.34 1.05
C TYR A 52 10.32 -9.52 -0.23
N SER A 53 9.09 -9.16 -0.62
CA SER A 53 8.82 -8.25 -1.73
C SER A 53 9.50 -6.90 -1.55
N LEU A 54 9.46 -6.33 -0.33
CA LEU A 54 10.16 -5.09 0.00
C LEU A 54 11.69 -5.22 -0.15
N SER A 55 12.26 -6.36 0.23
CA SER A 55 13.69 -6.63 0.03
C SER A 55 14.07 -6.67 -1.47
N ASN A 56 13.21 -7.23 -2.32
CA ASN A 56 13.43 -7.27 -3.76
C ASN A 56 13.28 -5.88 -4.41
N GLU A 57 12.35 -5.07 -3.91
CA GLU A 57 12.19 -3.69 -4.32
C GLU A 57 13.46 -2.88 -4.01
N ILE A 58 14.00 -3.00 -2.80
CA ILE A 58 15.25 -2.30 -2.42
C ILE A 58 16.40 -2.70 -3.35
N GLN A 59 16.58 -4.01 -3.59
CA GLN A 59 17.62 -4.50 -4.51
C GLN A 59 17.45 -3.93 -5.92
N SER A 60 16.22 -3.88 -6.43
CA SER A 60 15.91 -3.30 -7.74
C SER A 60 16.24 -1.81 -7.79
N LEU A 61 15.82 -1.04 -6.78
CA LEU A 61 16.07 0.40 -6.71
C LEU A 61 17.57 0.73 -6.62
N ILE A 62 18.35 -0.03 -5.85
CA ILE A 62 19.80 0.14 -5.79
C ILE A 62 20.45 -0.18 -7.14
N LYS A 63 20.01 -1.26 -7.80
CA LYS A 63 20.52 -1.66 -9.13
C LYS A 63 20.21 -0.65 -10.23
N MET A 64 19.14 0.14 -10.11
CA MET A 64 18.82 1.20 -11.08
C MET A 64 19.86 2.32 -11.14
N ASN A 65 20.73 2.45 -10.13
CA ASN A 65 21.82 3.42 -10.14
C ASN A 65 23.13 2.73 -10.54
N ASP A 66 23.47 2.80 -11.83
CA ASP A 66 24.66 2.17 -12.42
C ASP A 66 26.00 2.71 -11.87
N LYS A 67 25.98 3.84 -11.14
CA LYS A 67 27.17 4.44 -10.55
C LYS A 67 27.57 3.81 -9.21
N LEU A 68 26.71 2.97 -8.63
CA LEU A 68 26.96 2.34 -7.34
C LEU A 68 27.74 1.04 -7.50
N ASN A 69 28.59 0.74 -6.52
CA ASN A 69 29.14 -0.61 -6.36
C ASN A 69 28.05 -1.52 -5.77
N HIS A 70 27.27 -2.20 -6.63
CA HIS A 70 26.14 -3.02 -6.18
C HIS A 70 26.54 -4.16 -5.25
N GLU A 71 27.71 -4.76 -5.44
CA GLU A 71 28.21 -5.82 -4.57
C GLU A 71 28.34 -5.32 -3.12
N LEU A 72 28.93 -4.14 -2.92
CA LEU A 72 29.10 -3.55 -1.61
C LEU A 72 27.77 -3.30 -0.88
N TYR A 73 26.75 -2.85 -1.60
CA TYR A 73 25.44 -2.55 -1.03
C TYR A 73 24.60 -3.81 -0.80
N LEU A 74 24.71 -4.80 -1.68
CA LEU A 74 23.78 -5.93 -1.72
C LEU A 74 24.33 -7.22 -1.09
N VAL A 75 25.61 -7.30 -0.72
CA VAL A 75 26.25 -8.50 -0.17
C VAL A 75 25.50 -9.12 1.03
N SER A 76 24.83 -8.30 1.85
CA SER A 76 24.11 -8.80 3.03
C SER A 76 22.65 -9.19 2.76
N PHE A 77 22.12 -9.02 1.55
CA PHE A 77 20.72 -9.31 1.24
C PHE A 77 20.38 -10.79 1.35
N ASP A 78 21.32 -11.70 1.09
CA ASP A 78 21.12 -13.13 1.34
C ASP A 78 20.84 -13.43 2.83
N SER A 79 21.52 -12.73 3.75
CA SER A 79 21.26 -12.87 5.18
C SER A 79 19.91 -12.24 5.56
N ILE A 80 19.58 -11.08 4.99
CA ILE A 80 18.31 -10.40 5.22
C ILE A 80 17.14 -11.29 4.75
N VAL A 81 17.25 -11.89 3.56
CA VAL A 81 16.24 -12.81 3.02
C VAL A 81 16.08 -14.05 3.91
N ARG A 82 17.18 -14.57 4.49
CA ARG A 82 17.12 -15.69 5.44
C ARG A 82 16.39 -15.36 6.74
N ALA A 83 16.18 -14.09 7.06
CA ALA A 83 15.32 -13.71 8.17
C ALA A 83 13.82 -13.86 7.86
N PHE A 84 13.45 -13.94 6.58
CA PHE A 84 12.07 -14.13 6.11
C PHE A 84 11.81 -15.55 5.62
N PHE A 85 12.78 -16.16 4.94
CA PHE A 85 12.62 -17.44 4.25
C PHE A 85 13.80 -18.42 4.46
N PRO A 86 13.52 -19.72 4.70
CA PRO A 86 12.21 -20.35 4.80
C PRO A 86 11.44 -19.94 6.06
N LEU A 87 10.14 -19.67 5.93
CA LEU A 87 9.29 -19.23 7.02
C LEU A 87 8.83 -20.43 7.85
N ASN A 88 9.28 -20.51 9.11
CA ASN A 88 8.78 -21.48 10.08
C ASN A 88 8.14 -20.74 11.26
N LEU A 89 6.81 -20.63 11.23
CA LEU A 89 6.03 -19.86 12.20
C LEU A 89 6.07 -20.44 13.62
N ALA A 90 6.21 -21.76 13.74
CA ALA A 90 6.20 -22.47 15.02
C ALA A 90 7.58 -22.51 15.70
N SER A 91 8.65 -22.16 14.99
CA SER A 91 9.99 -22.19 15.56
C SER A 91 10.24 -21.02 16.53
N SER A 92 11.30 -21.17 17.33
CA SER A 92 11.80 -20.11 18.21
C SER A 92 12.43 -18.98 17.39
N TRP A 93 12.23 -17.73 17.85
CA TRP A 93 12.75 -16.52 17.22
C TRP A 93 14.27 -16.53 17.03
N SER A 94 15.00 -17.24 17.90
CA SER A 94 16.46 -17.44 17.77
C SER A 94 16.88 -17.98 16.40
N SER A 95 16.03 -18.79 15.74
CA SER A 95 16.31 -19.33 14.40
C SER A 95 16.31 -18.26 13.32
N VAL A 96 15.57 -17.17 13.52
CA VAL A 96 15.48 -16.02 12.61
C VAL A 96 16.46 -14.93 13.02
N LYS A 97 16.49 -14.58 14.31
CA LYS A 97 17.30 -13.50 14.89
C LYS A 97 18.78 -13.60 14.57
N LYS A 98 19.33 -14.81 14.47
CA LYS A 98 20.73 -15.06 14.08
C LYS A 98 21.09 -14.50 12.69
N HIS A 99 20.11 -14.30 11.81
CA HIS A 99 20.28 -13.73 10.47
C HIS A 99 20.21 -12.19 10.45
N LEU A 100 19.75 -11.58 11.55
CA LEU A 100 19.68 -10.13 11.75
C LEU A 100 20.99 -9.59 12.36
N SER A 101 22.11 -9.82 11.68
CA SER A 101 23.43 -9.33 12.12
C SER A 101 23.49 -7.80 12.10
N ASP A 102 24.38 -7.21 12.91
CA ASP A 102 24.60 -5.75 12.88
C ASP A 102 25.15 -5.29 11.53
N GLU A 103 25.92 -6.14 10.85
CA GLU A 103 26.38 -5.90 9.49
C GLU A 103 25.20 -5.79 8.51
N ALA A 104 24.25 -6.74 8.55
CA ALA A 104 23.09 -6.73 7.67
C ALA A 104 22.22 -5.48 7.88
N LEU A 105 21.99 -5.09 9.14
CA LEU A 105 21.26 -3.85 9.47
C LEU A 105 22.03 -2.60 9.01
N THR A 106 23.36 -2.56 9.21
CA THR A 106 24.19 -1.45 8.74
C THR A 106 24.16 -1.32 7.22
N ARG A 107 24.16 -2.42 6.46
CA ARG A 107 24.02 -2.38 4.99
C ARG A 107 22.66 -1.87 4.56
N LEU A 108 21.58 -2.25 5.24
CA LEU A 108 20.25 -1.68 4.99
C LEU A 108 20.22 -0.17 5.29
N GLN A 109 20.89 0.27 6.34
CA GLN A 109 21.05 1.69 6.64
C GLN A 109 21.75 2.43 5.49
N PHE A 110 22.85 1.89 4.94
CA PHE A 110 23.51 2.50 3.78
C PHE A 110 22.62 2.51 2.54
N CYS A 111 21.84 1.45 2.31
CA CYS A 111 20.83 1.45 1.25
C CYS A 111 19.80 2.57 1.48
N ALA A 112 19.32 2.76 2.71
CA ALA A 112 18.38 3.82 3.03
C ALA A 112 18.95 5.21 2.73
N GLU A 113 20.16 5.51 3.19
CA GLU A 113 20.84 6.79 2.89
C GLU A 113 21.01 7.00 1.39
N GLN A 114 21.36 5.96 0.64
CA GLN A 114 21.54 6.03 -0.80
C GLN A 114 20.22 6.19 -1.56
N LEU A 115 19.14 5.55 -1.09
CA LEU A 115 17.81 5.73 -1.67
C LEU A 115 17.32 7.15 -1.43
N SER A 116 17.55 7.75 -0.27
CA SER A 116 17.13 9.13 0.02
C SER A 116 17.68 10.18 -0.96
N THR A 117 18.73 9.87 -1.72
CA THR A 117 19.28 10.80 -2.72
C THR A 117 18.46 10.88 -4.02
N PHE A 118 17.58 9.91 -4.29
CA PHE A 118 16.81 9.85 -5.54
C PHE A 118 15.38 9.29 -5.40
N TYR A 119 15.08 8.60 -4.31
CA TYR A 119 13.77 8.13 -3.93
C TYR A 119 13.21 9.06 -2.86
N SER A 120 12.02 9.61 -3.11
CA SER A 120 11.32 10.46 -2.17
C SER A 120 9.90 9.96 -2.00
N GLU A 121 9.54 9.69 -0.75
CA GLU A 121 8.19 9.32 -0.37
C GLU A 121 7.92 9.95 1.00
N ASP A 122 6.95 10.84 1.09
CA ASP A 122 6.56 11.41 2.39
C ASP A 122 5.67 10.40 3.12
N THR A 123 5.86 10.28 4.43
CA THR A 123 5.05 9.36 5.26
C THR A 123 3.68 10.00 5.56
N LEU A 124 2.59 9.21 5.50
CA LEU A 124 1.30 9.62 6.04
C LEU A 124 1.40 10.03 7.49
N SER A 125 0.65 11.08 7.86
CA SER A 125 0.27 11.26 9.26
C SER A 125 -0.75 10.19 9.66
N GLU A 126 -0.79 9.86 10.95
CA GLU A 126 -1.78 8.91 11.46
C GLU A 126 -3.21 9.39 11.20
N GLU A 127 -3.46 10.71 11.23
CA GLU A 127 -4.79 11.26 10.91
C GLU A 127 -5.16 11.05 9.44
N ASP A 128 -4.23 11.24 8.49
CA ASP A 128 -4.51 11.02 7.07
C ASP A 128 -4.81 9.54 6.79
N LEU A 129 -4.09 8.62 7.44
CA LEU A 129 -4.35 7.18 7.30
C LEU A 129 -5.70 6.79 7.89
N GLN A 130 -6.04 7.35 9.06
CA GLN A 130 -7.32 7.09 9.72
C GLN A 130 -8.50 7.59 8.88
N GLN A 131 -8.37 8.73 8.19
CA GLN A 131 -9.39 9.23 7.28
C GLN A 131 -9.60 8.32 6.06
N ILE A 132 -8.54 7.69 5.55
CA ILE A 132 -8.65 6.72 4.46
C ILE A 132 -9.38 5.48 4.96
N VAL A 133 -9.02 4.96 6.15
CA VAL A 133 -9.73 3.83 6.79
C VAL A 133 -11.21 4.14 6.92
N GLU A 134 -11.56 5.28 7.52
CA GLU A 134 -12.94 5.69 7.72
C GLU A 134 -13.73 5.75 6.41
N LYS A 135 -13.16 6.36 5.36
CA LYS A 135 -13.81 6.42 4.04
C LYS A 135 -13.98 5.05 3.39
N THR A 136 -13.02 4.14 3.55
CA THR A 136 -13.12 2.76 3.08
C THR A 136 -14.24 2.00 3.79
N GLU A 137 -14.34 2.11 5.11
CA GLU A 137 -15.42 1.47 5.89
C GLU A 137 -16.79 2.04 5.54
N LEU A 138 -16.88 3.36 5.41
CA LEU A 138 -18.11 4.02 4.99
C LEU A 138 -18.57 3.59 3.58
N LEU A 139 -17.63 3.42 2.65
CA LEU A 139 -17.94 2.89 1.31
C LEU A 139 -18.42 1.44 1.39
N PHE A 140 -17.76 0.60 2.20
CA PHE A 140 -18.19 -0.77 2.42
C PHE A 140 -19.64 -0.85 2.89
N ASP A 141 -20.00 -0.09 3.93
CA ASP A 141 -21.35 -0.10 4.50
C ASP A 141 -22.40 0.33 3.47
N ALA A 142 -22.10 1.37 2.68
CA ALA A 142 -22.98 1.84 1.62
C ALA A 142 -23.16 0.80 0.51
N VAL A 143 -22.07 0.18 0.03
CA VAL A 143 -22.14 -0.85 -1.01
C VAL A 143 -22.87 -2.09 -0.50
N PHE A 144 -22.60 -2.52 0.72
CA PHE A 144 -23.20 -3.70 1.33
C PHE A 144 -24.72 -3.56 1.50
N SER A 145 -25.18 -2.37 1.92
CA SER A 145 -26.60 -2.06 2.13
C SER A 145 -27.34 -1.60 0.87
N SER A 146 -26.63 -1.41 -0.25
CA SER A 146 -27.20 -0.91 -1.49
C SER A 146 -28.10 -1.92 -2.22
N SER A 147 -28.93 -1.40 -3.13
CA SER A 147 -29.71 -2.19 -4.09
C SER A 147 -29.01 -2.30 -5.44
N LEU A 148 -27.67 -2.20 -5.47
CA LEU A 148 -26.87 -2.38 -6.68
C LEU A 148 -27.07 -3.78 -7.29
N PRO A 149 -26.96 -3.92 -8.62
CA PRO A 149 -26.88 -5.23 -9.26
C PRO A 149 -25.77 -6.08 -8.64
N ASP A 150 -26.02 -7.37 -8.43
CA ASP A 150 -25.12 -8.27 -7.70
C ASP A 150 -23.68 -8.26 -8.22
N ALA A 151 -23.51 -8.25 -9.54
CA ALA A 151 -22.19 -8.21 -10.18
C ALA A 151 -21.43 -6.91 -9.86
N LEU A 152 -22.11 -5.76 -9.93
CA LEU A 152 -21.52 -4.46 -9.62
C LEU A 152 -21.19 -4.36 -8.12
N ARG A 153 -22.12 -4.81 -7.26
CA ARG A 153 -21.92 -4.84 -5.80
C ARG A 153 -20.71 -5.69 -5.43
N LEU A 154 -20.59 -6.89 -6.01
CA LEU A 154 -19.42 -7.76 -5.81
C LEU A 154 -18.13 -7.06 -6.24
N SER A 155 -18.11 -6.48 -7.45
CA SER A 155 -16.92 -5.80 -7.97
C SER A 155 -16.47 -4.64 -7.07
N LEU A 156 -17.40 -3.83 -6.55
CA LEU A 156 -17.08 -2.75 -5.62
C LEU A 156 -16.60 -3.27 -4.26
N LEU A 157 -17.20 -4.34 -3.72
CA LEU A 157 -16.74 -4.95 -2.46
C LEU A 157 -15.33 -5.54 -2.61
N GLU A 158 -14.99 -6.14 -3.74
CA GLU A 158 -13.63 -6.62 -4.03
C GLU A 158 -12.61 -5.48 -4.00
N GLU A 159 -12.97 -4.30 -4.54
CA GLU A 159 -12.10 -3.12 -4.48
C GLU A 159 -11.97 -2.54 -3.08
N VAL A 160 -13.03 -2.56 -2.26
CA VAL A 160 -12.95 -2.21 -0.83
C VAL A 160 -11.97 -3.14 -0.12
N GLU A 161 -12.05 -4.46 -0.34
CA GLU A 161 -11.13 -5.42 0.27
C GLU A 161 -9.67 -5.23 -0.19
N ARG A 162 -9.46 -4.88 -1.46
CA ARG A 162 -8.14 -4.51 -1.98
C ARG A 162 -7.58 -3.29 -1.24
N LEU A 163 -8.40 -2.27 -1.02
CA LEU A 163 -8.02 -1.06 -0.28
C LEU A 163 -7.74 -1.35 1.20
N ARG A 164 -8.61 -2.10 1.88
CA ARG A 164 -8.37 -2.58 3.27
C ARG A 164 -7.03 -3.31 3.38
N SER A 165 -6.76 -4.21 2.44
CA SER A 165 -5.50 -4.94 2.37
C SER A 165 -4.31 -3.99 2.21
N ALA A 166 -4.37 -3.04 1.28
CA ALA A 166 -3.30 -2.06 1.05
C ALA A 166 -3.05 -1.15 2.26
N ILE A 167 -4.10 -0.75 2.97
CA ILE A 167 -4.01 0.04 4.21
C ILE A 167 -3.32 -0.78 5.32
N SER A 168 -3.71 -2.05 5.50
CA SER A 168 -3.16 -2.91 6.56
C SER A 168 -1.64 -3.11 6.43
N ILE A 169 -1.12 -3.17 5.19
CA ILE A 169 0.32 -3.35 4.92
C ILE A 169 1.05 -2.04 4.62
N TYR A 170 0.42 -0.88 4.85
CA TYR A 170 1.02 0.43 4.57
C TYR A 170 2.38 0.62 5.27
N LYS A 171 2.55 0.10 6.49
CA LYS A 171 3.84 0.15 7.22
C LYS A 171 4.99 -0.53 6.46
N ILE A 172 4.68 -1.46 5.56
CA ILE A 172 5.64 -2.19 4.73
C ILE A 172 5.76 -1.49 3.37
N LYS A 173 4.63 -1.30 2.66
CA LYS A 173 4.60 -0.85 1.26
C LYS A 173 4.67 0.66 1.07
N GLY A 174 4.40 1.45 2.10
CA GLY A 174 4.26 2.89 1.98
C GLY A 174 3.10 3.32 1.08
N ALA A 175 3.15 4.58 0.66
CA ALA A 175 2.19 5.24 -0.22
C ALA A 175 2.12 4.59 -1.61
N LYS A 176 3.20 3.92 -2.05
CA LYS A 176 3.20 3.15 -3.29
C LYS A 176 2.11 2.06 -3.30
N GLY A 177 1.97 1.30 -2.21
CA GLY A 177 0.94 0.25 -2.12
C GLY A 177 -0.49 0.83 -2.19
N LEU A 178 -0.72 1.97 -1.55
CA LEU A 178 -2.00 2.68 -1.63
C LEU A 178 -2.27 3.22 -3.04
N LYS A 179 -1.23 3.70 -3.75
CA LYS A 179 -1.35 4.14 -5.14
C LYS A 179 -1.72 2.99 -6.08
N GLU A 180 -1.10 1.83 -5.92
CA GLU A 180 -1.42 0.64 -6.73
C GLU A 180 -2.87 0.21 -6.51
N ALA A 181 -3.36 0.22 -5.26
CA ALA A 181 -4.75 -0.07 -4.95
C ALA A 181 -5.71 0.97 -5.55
N LEU A 182 -5.41 2.27 -5.42
CA LEU A 182 -6.17 3.36 -6.06
C LEU A 182 -6.27 3.18 -7.58
N GLN A 183 -5.17 2.82 -8.24
CA GLN A 183 -5.16 2.57 -9.69
C GLN A 183 -6.08 1.40 -10.06
N GLY A 184 -6.09 0.33 -9.27
CA GLY A 184 -7.04 -0.78 -9.41
C GLY A 184 -8.49 -0.31 -9.28
N THR A 185 -8.78 0.50 -8.26
CA THR A 185 -10.12 1.04 -8.02
C THR A 185 -10.60 1.94 -9.16
N ILE A 186 -9.76 2.85 -9.66
CA ILE A 186 -10.09 3.67 -10.84
C ILE A 186 -10.34 2.77 -12.06
N GLY A 187 -9.51 1.74 -12.26
CA GLY A 187 -9.71 0.77 -13.33
C GLY A 187 -11.07 0.07 -13.25
N SER A 188 -11.47 -0.36 -12.05
CA SER A 188 -12.79 -0.95 -11.80
C SER A 188 -13.93 0.03 -12.10
N VAL A 189 -13.80 1.30 -11.70
CA VAL A 189 -14.81 2.34 -12.02
C VAL A 189 -14.95 2.53 -13.53
N VAL A 190 -13.84 2.57 -14.26
CA VAL A 190 -13.85 2.74 -15.72
C VAL A 190 -14.50 1.53 -16.40
N VAL A 191 -14.21 0.32 -15.95
CA VAL A 191 -14.78 -0.92 -16.52
C VAL A 191 -16.29 -0.99 -16.27
N ASN A 192 -16.75 -0.61 -15.07
CA ASN A 192 -18.15 -0.70 -14.67
C ASN A 192 -18.93 0.62 -14.88
N GLN A 193 -18.41 1.53 -15.72
CA GLN A 193 -18.91 2.91 -15.80
C GLN A 193 -20.40 3.01 -16.18
N ASP A 194 -20.91 2.10 -17.02
CA ASP A 194 -22.28 2.19 -17.52
C ASP A 194 -23.27 1.63 -16.50
N GLU A 195 -22.91 0.58 -15.75
CA GLU A 195 -23.72 0.11 -14.62
C GLU A 195 -23.72 1.11 -13.46
N LEU A 196 -22.57 1.76 -13.18
CA LEU A 196 -22.48 2.81 -12.17
C LEU A 196 -23.38 4.01 -12.51
N LYS A 197 -23.40 4.43 -13.79
CA LYS A 197 -24.32 5.47 -14.26
C LYS A 197 -25.77 5.07 -14.10
N ALA A 198 -26.13 3.88 -14.57
CA ALA A 198 -27.50 3.39 -14.47
C ALA A 198 -27.98 3.30 -13.00
N ALA A 199 -27.08 2.94 -12.08
CA ALA A 199 -27.38 2.82 -10.66
C ALA A 199 -27.29 4.13 -9.87
N SER A 200 -26.76 5.21 -10.46
CA SER A 200 -26.45 6.46 -9.75
C SER A 200 -27.68 7.16 -9.15
N GLY A 201 -28.83 7.09 -9.83
CA GLY A 201 -30.08 7.66 -9.32
C GLY A 201 -30.63 6.94 -8.09
N ASP A 202 -30.51 5.61 -8.07
CA ASP A 202 -31.02 4.77 -6.98
C ASP A 202 -30.03 4.62 -5.82
N ASN A 203 -28.73 4.77 -6.09
CA ASN A 203 -27.65 4.56 -5.12
C ASN A 203 -26.66 5.74 -5.02
N PRO A 204 -27.14 7.00 -4.86
CA PRO A 204 -26.28 8.18 -4.90
C PRO A 204 -25.24 8.20 -3.76
N ASP A 205 -25.53 7.59 -2.62
CA ASP A 205 -24.60 7.51 -1.48
C ASP A 205 -23.35 6.67 -1.81
N VAL A 206 -23.52 5.53 -2.50
CA VAL A 206 -22.40 4.68 -2.93
C VAL A 206 -21.48 5.45 -3.87
N ILE A 207 -22.08 6.10 -4.87
CA ILE A 207 -21.37 6.85 -5.88
C ILE A 207 -20.58 8.01 -5.28
N LYS A 208 -21.20 8.75 -4.35
CA LYS A 208 -20.54 9.84 -3.63
C LYS A 208 -19.36 9.34 -2.80
N ARG A 209 -19.54 8.27 -2.01
CA ARG A 209 -18.47 7.72 -1.16
C ARG A 209 -17.31 7.16 -1.95
N LEU A 210 -17.60 6.54 -3.10
CA LEU A 210 -16.59 6.04 -4.02
C LEU A 210 -15.74 7.19 -4.58
N GLY A 211 -16.38 8.27 -5.04
CA GLY A 211 -15.70 9.49 -5.47
C GLY A 211 -14.86 10.12 -4.36
N ASP A 212 -15.44 10.32 -3.17
CA ASP A 212 -14.77 10.89 -2.00
C ASP A 212 -13.53 10.09 -1.58
N LEU A 213 -13.59 8.75 -1.66
CA LEU A 213 -12.48 7.86 -1.34
C LEU A 213 -11.37 7.97 -2.40
N ILE A 214 -11.73 7.95 -3.68
CA ILE A 214 -10.78 8.12 -4.80
C ILE A 214 -10.07 9.47 -4.70
N ASP A 215 -10.81 10.56 -4.47
CA ASP A 215 -10.24 11.90 -4.32
C ASP A 215 -9.27 11.99 -3.14
N LYS A 216 -9.63 11.40 -1.99
CA LYS A 216 -8.76 11.39 -0.81
C LYS A 216 -7.48 10.59 -1.07
N LEU A 217 -7.59 9.39 -1.65
CA LEU A 217 -6.45 8.54 -2.00
C LEU A 217 -5.56 9.20 -3.06
N ASP A 218 -6.13 9.85 -4.08
CA ASP A 218 -5.37 10.52 -5.13
C ASP A 218 -4.61 11.73 -4.59
N LEU A 219 -5.29 12.60 -3.83
CA LEU A 219 -4.64 13.73 -3.16
C LEU A 219 -3.49 13.25 -2.27
N PHE A 220 -3.74 12.18 -1.52
CA PHE A 220 -2.76 11.62 -0.61
C PHE A 220 -1.55 11.04 -1.36
N THR A 221 -1.77 10.11 -2.28
CA THR A 221 -0.68 9.43 -3.00
C THR A 221 0.11 10.40 -3.88
N ALA A 222 -0.53 11.42 -4.45
CA ALA A 222 0.14 12.49 -5.17
C ALA A 222 1.08 13.30 -4.27
N ARG A 223 0.60 13.71 -3.09
CA ARG A 223 1.42 14.43 -2.10
C ARG A 223 2.59 13.57 -1.63
N ALA A 224 2.32 12.34 -1.19
CA ALA A 224 3.34 11.46 -0.62
C ALA A 224 4.44 11.11 -1.62
N LEU A 225 4.07 10.79 -2.85
CA LEU A 225 5.05 10.38 -3.86
C LEU A 225 5.63 11.57 -4.63
N ARG A 226 5.24 12.81 -4.29
CA ARG A 226 5.61 14.05 -5.00
C ARG A 226 5.37 13.96 -6.51
N ILE A 227 4.28 13.30 -6.88
CA ILE A 227 3.83 13.14 -8.26
C ILE A 227 2.61 14.01 -8.53
N LYS A 228 2.29 14.19 -9.82
CA LYS A 228 1.00 14.79 -10.19
C LYS A 228 -0.14 13.84 -9.78
N LYS A 229 -1.26 14.43 -9.38
CA LYS A 229 -2.54 13.73 -9.23
C LYS A 229 -2.84 12.87 -10.45
N ILE A 230 -3.26 11.62 -10.21
CA ILE A 230 -3.71 10.68 -11.24
C ILE A 230 -5.04 11.15 -11.82
N LEU A 231 -5.86 11.85 -11.02
CA LEU A 231 -7.08 12.51 -11.46
C LEU A 231 -6.77 13.73 -12.33
N THR A 232 -6.27 13.45 -13.53
CA THR A 232 -6.10 14.39 -14.64
C THR A 232 -7.44 14.60 -15.34
N LYS A 233 -7.61 15.68 -16.14
CA LYS A 233 -8.87 15.99 -16.84
C LYS A 233 -9.50 14.77 -17.56
N PRO A 234 -8.76 13.92 -18.29
CA PRO A 234 -9.36 12.76 -18.96
C PRO A 234 -9.88 11.70 -17.96
N ILE A 235 -9.11 11.39 -16.91
CA ILE A 235 -9.51 10.39 -15.91
C ILE A 235 -10.66 10.92 -15.06
N ARG A 236 -10.60 12.20 -14.69
CA ARG A 236 -11.68 12.89 -13.99
C ARG A 236 -12.96 12.90 -14.82
N TYR A 237 -12.89 13.14 -16.13
CA TYR A 237 -14.05 13.03 -17.01
C TYR A 237 -14.67 11.63 -16.97
N PHE A 238 -13.88 10.56 -17.04
CA PHE A 238 -14.43 9.20 -16.95
C PHE A 238 -15.08 8.92 -15.59
N ILE A 239 -14.48 9.39 -14.49
CA ILE A 239 -15.03 9.21 -13.15
C ILE A 239 -16.29 10.06 -12.98
N GLU A 240 -16.27 11.35 -13.32
CA GLU A 240 -17.43 12.24 -13.28
C GLU A 240 -18.56 11.71 -14.16
N LYS A 241 -18.25 11.19 -15.35
CA LYS A 241 -19.25 10.54 -16.20
C LYS A 241 -19.82 9.28 -15.54
N ALA A 242 -19.02 8.52 -14.79
CA ALA A 242 -19.47 7.33 -14.07
C ALA A 242 -20.25 7.66 -12.78
N THR A 243 -19.97 8.81 -12.16
CA THR A 243 -20.50 9.20 -10.85
C THR A 243 -21.53 10.32 -10.88
N ASN A 244 -21.72 11.01 -12.01
CA ASN A 244 -22.63 12.14 -12.11
C ASN A 244 -23.26 12.25 -13.52
N PRO A 245 -24.53 11.82 -13.69
CA PRO A 245 -25.19 11.77 -15.00
C PRO A 245 -25.54 13.16 -15.60
N GLU A 246 -25.54 14.25 -14.81
CA GLU A 246 -25.89 15.61 -15.27
C GLU A 246 -24.69 16.42 -15.82
N ALA A 247 -23.46 15.88 -15.79
CA ALA A 247 -22.26 16.62 -16.21
C ALA A 247 -22.09 16.76 -17.74
N ASP A 248 -22.95 16.12 -18.55
CA ASP A 248 -22.86 16.17 -20.02
C ASP A 248 -23.32 17.53 -20.62
N ASP A 249 -24.12 18.33 -19.90
CA ASP A 249 -24.73 19.56 -20.45
C ASP A 249 -23.92 20.85 -20.22
N ALA A 250 -22.88 20.84 -19.38
CA ALA A 250 -22.17 22.08 -18.99
C ALA A 250 -20.87 22.37 -19.77
N MET A 251 -20.33 21.41 -20.53
CA MET A 251 -19.06 21.61 -21.26
C MET A 251 -19.20 21.82 -22.78
N ASN A 252 -20.42 21.78 -23.32
CA ASN A 252 -20.66 22.07 -24.74
C ASN A 252 -20.94 23.56 -25.03
N ASP A 253 -21.08 24.41 -23.99
CA ASP A 253 -21.41 25.83 -24.14
C ASP A 253 -20.23 26.80 -23.91
N GLU A 254 -19.02 26.33 -23.58
CA GLU A 254 -17.83 27.20 -23.41
C GLU A 254 -16.90 27.28 -24.64
N ASP A 255 -17.19 26.58 -25.74
CA ASP A 255 -16.44 26.65 -27.00
C ASP A 255 -17.31 27.11 -28.20
N ALA A 256 -18.18 28.12 -27.98
CA ALA A 256 -18.89 28.86 -29.05
C ALA A 256 -18.59 30.36 -29.01
#